data_AF-A0A9W9W7V3-F1
#
_entry.id   AF-A0A9W9W7V3-F1
#
_cell.length_a   1.000
_cell.length_b   1.000
_cell.length_c   1.000
_cell.angle_alpha   90.00
_cell.angle_beta   90.00
_cell.angle_gamma   90.00
#
_symmetry.space_group_name_H-M   'P 1'
#
loop_
_entity.id
_entity.type
_entity.pdbx_description
1 polymer ?
#
loop_
_entity_poly.entity_id
_entity_poly.type
_entity_poly.pdbx_seq_one_letter_code
_entity_poly.pdbx_strand_id
1 'polypeptide(L)'
;MALLQYQAPVDYAAQLDGFKDFLQHFKTLQSSSEAAATEALEDLNIDGNRTSDEYDFMDDADDDGEGAQTRGARRRREPKLKYMQILQDISNRDATNIVIELDDLDIYEKSLPDEQQSLNLVGSIQKNTKRYVDVFSQAVDSVMPKETKDVTFKDDVLDVIMSQRDKRNETVEMAQEADMDTADPASLFPAELTRRYTLNFKPLTPSGSSDDRAGKALAVRNVRGEHLGSLITVRGITTRVSDVKPAVEINAYTCDRCGCEVFQPVNTKQFLPLTECLSNECKTNNSKGQLFLSTRASKFVPFQEVKIQEMADQVPVGHIPRSLTIHCHGAQTRQLNPGDVVDIAGIFLPTPYTGFRAIRAGLLTDTYLEAQHITQHKKSYNDIGMDSRTLRKIDQHMKSGQMYEYLARSIAPEIFGHLDVKKALLLLLIGGVSKEMGDGMHIRGDINICLMGDPGVAKSQLLRYITKVAPRGVYTTGRGSSGVGLTAAVMRDPVTDEMMLEGGALVLADNGICCIDEFDKMEDSDRTAIHEVMEQQTISISKAGINTTLNARTSILAAANPPLRPL
;
A
#
# COMPACT_ATOMS: atom_id res chain seq x y z
N MET A 1 -10.21 43.99 -8.89
CA MET A 1 -10.48 42.61 -9.31
C MET A 1 -9.84 42.40 -10.67
N ALA A 2 -8.59 41.95 -10.71
CA ALA A 2 -7.93 41.59 -11.95
C ALA A 2 -8.20 40.10 -12.18
N LEU A 3 -9.31 39.78 -12.84
CA LEU A 3 -9.46 38.48 -13.52
C LEU A 3 -8.52 38.52 -14.73
N LEU A 4 -7.21 38.40 -14.47
CA LEU A 4 -6.23 38.19 -15.51
C LEU A 4 -6.60 36.88 -16.19
N GLN A 5 -7.05 36.98 -17.44
CA GLN A 5 -7.16 35.86 -18.37
C GLN A 5 -5.74 35.40 -18.69
N TYR A 6 -5.08 34.75 -17.72
CA TYR A 6 -3.95 33.90 -18.03
C TYR A 6 -4.48 32.82 -18.96
N GLN A 7 -3.89 32.69 -20.16
CA GLN A 7 -4.08 31.49 -20.95
C GLN A 7 -3.72 30.30 -20.06
N ALA A 8 -4.66 29.39 -19.86
CA ALA A 8 -4.41 28.19 -19.10
C ALA A 8 -3.22 27.49 -19.80
N PRO A 9 -2.10 27.23 -19.09
CA PRO A 9 -0.91 26.64 -19.70
C PRO A 9 -1.14 25.18 -20.13
N VAL A 10 -2.32 24.62 -19.85
CA VAL A 10 -2.67 23.22 -20.06
C VAL A 10 -4.08 23.14 -20.63
N ASP A 11 -4.22 22.46 -21.77
CA ASP A 11 -5.51 22.08 -22.34
C ASP A 11 -5.89 20.67 -21.87
N TYR A 12 -6.87 20.59 -20.98
CA TYR A 12 -7.34 19.32 -20.42
C TYR A 12 -8.07 18.45 -21.44
N ALA A 13 -8.68 19.02 -22.48
CA ALA A 13 -9.41 18.25 -23.48
C ALA A 13 -8.45 17.42 -24.35
N ALA A 14 -7.39 18.07 -24.83
CA ALA A 14 -6.33 17.40 -25.60
C ALA A 14 -5.62 16.31 -24.78
N GLN A 15 -5.39 16.56 -23.47
CA GLN A 15 -4.80 15.55 -22.59
C GLN A 15 -5.73 14.36 -22.33
N LEU A 16 -7.03 14.60 -22.20
CA LEU A 16 -8.03 13.54 -22.04
C LEU A 16 -8.00 12.59 -23.25
N ASP A 17 -7.95 13.14 -24.46
CA ASP A 17 -7.84 12.33 -25.68
C ASP A 17 -6.49 11.59 -25.76
N GLY A 18 -5.39 12.22 -25.32
CA GLY A 18 -4.10 11.55 -25.16
C GLY A 18 -4.15 10.36 -24.18
N PHE A 19 -4.89 10.47 -23.07
CA PHE A 19 -5.08 9.36 -22.13
C PHE A 19 -5.95 8.25 -22.68
N LYS A 20 -6.99 8.55 -23.46
CA LYS A 20 -7.79 7.53 -24.16
C LYS A 20 -6.92 6.72 -25.12
N ASP A 21 -6.09 7.43 -25.89
CA ASP A 21 -5.19 6.82 -26.86
C ASP A 21 -4.16 5.91 -26.16
N PHE A 22 -3.59 6.38 -25.05
CA PHE A 22 -2.70 5.58 -24.20
C PHE A 22 -3.36 4.28 -23.73
N LEU A 23 -4.58 4.35 -23.20
CA LEU A 23 -5.28 3.17 -22.68
C LEU A 23 -5.56 2.11 -23.77
N GLN A 24 -5.85 2.55 -25.00
CA GLN A 24 -6.19 1.66 -26.11
C GLN A 24 -4.96 1.08 -26.82
N HIS A 25 -3.90 1.86 -27.00
CA HIS A 25 -2.78 1.49 -27.87
C HIS A 25 -1.52 1.04 -27.13
N PHE A 26 -1.44 1.22 -25.81
CA PHE A 26 -0.24 0.87 -25.07
C PHE A 26 -0.01 -0.65 -25.00
N LYS A 27 1.03 -1.10 -25.71
CA LYS A 27 1.55 -2.46 -25.68
C LYS A 27 2.77 -2.49 -24.79
N THR A 28 2.76 -3.35 -23.76
CA THR A 28 4.00 -3.62 -23.06
C THR A 28 4.92 -4.39 -23.99
N LEU A 29 6.06 -3.79 -24.34
CA LEU A 29 7.23 -4.57 -24.70
C LEU A 29 7.76 -5.15 -23.40
N GLN A 30 7.08 -6.15 -22.83
CA GLN A 30 7.69 -6.96 -21.80
C GLN A 30 8.96 -7.52 -22.43
N SER A 31 10.11 -6.98 -21.99
CA SER A 31 11.37 -7.64 -22.20
C SER A 31 11.19 -9.09 -21.77
N SER A 32 11.66 -10.00 -22.60
CA SER A 32 11.52 -11.46 -22.52
C SER A 32 12.02 -12.11 -21.22
N SER A 33 12.32 -11.34 -20.17
CA SER A 33 12.86 -11.79 -18.88
C SER A 33 11.84 -11.82 -17.74
N GLU A 34 10.88 -10.90 -17.66
CA GLU A 34 9.94 -10.86 -16.52
C GLU A 34 8.76 -11.80 -16.71
N ALA A 35 8.18 -11.83 -17.92
CA ALA A 35 7.16 -12.82 -18.28
C ALA A 35 7.71 -14.26 -18.21
N ALA A 36 8.98 -14.45 -18.57
CA ALA A 36 9.65 -15.74 -18.44
C ALA A 36 9.91 -16.14 -16.98
N ALA A 37 10.06 -15.16 -16.07
CA ALA A 37 10.27 -15.42 -14.65
C ALA A 37 8.95 -15.76 -13.93
N THR A 38 7.84 -15.13 -14.31
CA THR A 38 6.51 -15.46 -13.79
C THR A 38 6.01 -16.80 -14.33
N GLU A 39 6.25 -17.11 -15.61
CA GLU A 39 5.88 -18.41 -16.19
C GLU A 39 6.77 -19.57 -15.67
N ALA A 40 8.06 -19.33 -15.41
CA ALA A 40 8.91 -20.36 -14.79
C ALA A 40 8.50 -20.70 -13.36
N LEU A 41 7.77 -19.81 -12.66
CA LEU A 41 7.20 -20.05 -11.34
C LEU A 41 5.86 -20.79 -11.41
N GLU A 42 5.04 -20.54 -12.44
CA GLU A 42 3.80 -21.32 -12.67
C GLU A 42 4.09 -22.76 -13.11
N ASP A 43 5.16 -23.00 -13.88
CA ASP A 43 5.58 -24.36 -14.30
C ASP A 43 6.25 -25.18 -13.17
N LEU A 44 6.58 -24.57 -12.02
CA LEU A 44 7.20 -25.26 -10.88
C LEU A 44 6.20 -25.70 -9.80
N ASN A 45 4.96 -25.19 -9.82
CA ASN A 45 3.90 -25.63 -8.92
C ASN A 45 3.14 -26.84 -9.50
N ILE A 46 3.86 -27.96 -9.68
CA ILE A 46 3.23 -29.28 -9.72
C ILE A 46 2.98 -29.68 -8.26
N ASP A 47 1.84 -29.28 -7.74
CA ASP A 47 1.29 -29.92 -6.54
C ASP A 47 0.76 -31.30 -6.95
N GLY A 48 1.46 -32.32 -6.48
CA GLY A 48 1.07 -33.72 -6.61
C GLY A 48 -0.15 -34.02 -5.76
N ASN A 49 -1.35 -33.82 -6.32
CA ASN A 49 -2.48 -34.73 -6.14
C ASN A 49 -3.64 -34.35 -7.06
N ARG A 50 -3.83 -35.08 -8.16
CA ARG A 50 -5.15 -35.35 -8.75
C ARG A 50 -5.04 -36.46 -9.80
N THR A 51 -5.34 -37.66 -9.33
CA THR A 51 -5.85 -38.77 -10.13
C THR A 51 -7.19 -38.40 -10.77
N SER A 52 -7.39 -38.89 -12.00
CA SER A 52 -8.60 -38.90 -12.83
C SER A 52 -8.95 -37.53 -13.47
N ASP A 53 -9.17 -37.41 -14.78
CA ASP A 53 -10.00 -38.24 -15.65
C ASP A 53 -9.44 -38.41 -17.09
N GLU A 54 -9.75 -39.57 -17.68
CA GLU A 54 -9.64 -39.94 -19.09
C GLU A 54 -10.53 -39.08 -20.02
N TYR A 55 -10.34 -39.27 -21.34
CA TYR A 55 -11.13 -38.75 -22.49
C TYR A 55 -10.72 -37.32 -22.91
N ASP A 56 -10.13 -37.05 -24.09
CA ASP A 56 -10.53 -37.46 -25.44
C ASP A 56 -9.35 -37.87 -26.33
N PHE A 57 -9.45 -39.06 -26.92
CA PHE A 57 -8.61 -39.57 -28.00
C PHE A 57 -9.57 -39.92 -29.15
N MET A 58 -9.24 -39.49 -30.38
CA MET A 58 -9.83 -39.82 -31.70
C MET A 58 -10.63 -38.71 -32.41
N ASP A 59 -10.00 -38.17 -33.45
CA ASP A 59 -10.43 -37.95 -34.85
C ASP A 59 -9.44 -36.90 -35.41
N ASP A 60 -8.60 -37.14 -36.41
CA ASP A 60 -8.87 -37.68 -37.74
C ASP A 60 -7.67 -38.47 -38.30
N ALA A 61 -7.96 -39.49 -39.11
CA ALA A 61 -7.00 -40.16 -39.97
C ALA A 61 -7.36 -39.95 -41.46
N ASP A 62 -6.32 -40.00 -42.29
CA ASP A 62 -6.27 -40.13 -43.75
C ASP A 62 -6.45 -38.84 -44.59
N ASP A 63 -5.36 -38.31 -45.18
CA ASP A 63 -4.85 -38.77 -46.50
C ASP A 63 -3.62 -37.96 -47.00
N ASP A 64 -2.65 -38.71 -47.54
CA ASP A 64 -1.53 -38.45 -48.46
C ASP A 64 -0.74 -37.10 -48.55
N GLY A 65 0.60 -37.22 -48.49
CA GLY A 65 1.49 -36.56 -49.45
C GLY A 65 2.58 -35.60 -48.96
N GLU A 66 3.82 -36.10 -48.97
CA GLU A 66 5.10 -35.38 -49.17
C GLU A 66 5.74 -34.56 -48.03
N GLY A 67 7.00 -34.90 -47.74
CA GLY A 67 7.76 -34.41 -46.60
C GLY A 67 8.26 -32.97 -46.72
N ALA A 68 8.14 -32.23 -45.61
CA ALA A 68 8.98 -31.09 -45.32
C ALA A 68 9.17 -30.95 -43.80
N GLN A 69 10.43 -30.76 -43.40
CA GLN A 69 10.88 -30.53 -42.03
C GLN A 69 10.11 -29.38 -41.36
N THR A 70 9.22 -29.68 -40.42
CA THR A 70 8.57 -28.67 -39.58
C THR A 70 9.49 -28.28 -38.44
N ARG A 71 10.25 -27.20 -38.66
CA ARG A 71 10.79 -26.36 -37.59
C ARG A 71 9.65 -25.99 -36.64
N GLY A 72 9.82 -26.28 -35.35
CA GLY A 72 8.87 -25.93 -34.31
C GLY A 72 8.43 -24.47 -34.40
N ALA A 73 7.16 -24.26 -34.74
CA ALA A 73 6.53 -22.96 -34.69
C ALA A 73 6.41 -22.56 -33.22
N ARG A 74 7.38 -21.77 -32.72
CA ARG A 74 7.14 -20.90 -31.57
C ARG A 74 5.90 -20.07 -31.91
N ARG A 75 4.75 -20.38 -31.31
CA ARG A 75 3.57 -19.50 -31.33
C ARG A 75 4.04 -18.12 -30.91
N ARG A 76 4.13 -17.21 -31.88
CA ARG A 76 4.49 -15.81 -31.68
C ARG A 76 3.30 -15.20 -30.93
N ARG A 77 3.33 -15.25 -29.60
CA ARG A 77 2.27 -14.69 -28.75
C ARG A 77 2.15 -13.21 -29.07
N GLU A 78 0.96 -12.78 -29.44
CA GLU A 78 0.67 -11.39 -29.76
C GLU A 78 0.85 -10.50 -28.52
N PRO A 79 1.33 -9.26 -28.68
CA PRO A 79 1.53 -8.35 -27.57
C PRO A 79 0.19 -8.02 -26.92
N LYS A 80 0.00 -8.49 -25.69
CA LYS A 80 -1.20 -8.21 -24.88
C LYS A 80 -1.18 -6.75 -24.42
N LEU A 81 -2.32 -6.08 -24.56
CA LEU A 81 -2.55 -4.71 -24.07
C LEU A 81 -2.75 -4.75 -22.54
N LYS A 82 -1.73 -4.36 -21.77
CA LYS A 82 -1.72 -4.45 -20.29
C LYS A 82 -2.92 -3.75 -19.66
N TYR A 83 -3.16 -2.50 -20.04
CA TYR A 83 -4.24 -1.69 -19.45
C TYR A 83 -5.63 -2.16 -19.86
N MET A 84 -5.81 -2.63 -21.10
CA MET A 84 -7.09 -3.22 -21.53
C MET A 84 -7.43 -4.50 -20.76
N GLN A 85 -6.43 -5.30 -20.38
CA GLN A 85 -6.65 -6.48 -19.53
C GLN A 85 -7.06 -6.07 -18.12
N ILE A 86 -6.37 -5.09 -17.52
CA ILE A 86 -6.75 -4.55 -16.21
C ILE A 86 -8.18 -4.00 -16.23
N LEU A 87 -8.55 -3.27 -17.28
CA LEU A 87 -9.91 -2.78 -17.46
C LEU A 87 -10.93 -3.91 -17.63
N GLN A 88 -10.56 -4.99 -18.34
CA GLN A 88 -11.40 -6.17 -18.47
C GLN A 88 -11.57 -6.90 -17.14
N ASP A 89 -10.53 -7.02 -16.33
CA ASP A 89 -10.58 -7.64 -15.00
C ASP A 89 -11.48 -6.84 -14.05
N ILE A 90 -11.49 -5.52 -14.18
CA ILE A 90 -12.38 -4.63 -13.42
C ILE A 90 -13.83 -4.75 -13.90
N SER A 91 -14.02 -4.79 -15.22
CA SER A 91 -15.33 -5.04 -15.83
C SER A 91 -15.88 -6.42 -15.40
N ASN A 92 -15.00 -7.42 -15.30
CA ASN A 92 -15.30 -8.76 -14.81
C ASN A 92 -15.39 -8.87 -13.27
N ARG A 93 -15.14 -7.76 -12.55
CA ARG A 93 -15.24 -7.64 -11.08
C ARG A 93 -14.19 -8.43 -10.29
N ASP A 94 -13.12 -8.85 -10.95
CA ASP A 94 -12.01 -9.57 -10.31
C ASP A 94 -11.07 -8.59 -9.56
N ALA A 95 -11.01 -7.32 -9.97
CA ALA A 95 -10.21 -6.27 -9.35
C ALA A 95 -10.98 -4.96 -9.17
N THR A 96 -10.64 -4.19 -8.13
CA THR A 96 -11.27 -2.89 -7.80
C THR A 96 -10.28 -1.71 -7.85
N ASN A 97 -9.00 -1.96 -8.12
CA ASN A 97 -7.97 -0.93 -8.09
C ASN A 97 -7.21 -0.86 -9.43
N ILE A 98 -7.19 0.33 -10.04
CA ILE A 98 -6.39 0.63 -11.23
C ILE A 98 -5.10 1.28 -10.76
N VAL A 99 -3.98 0.59 -10.94
CA VAL A 99 -2.65 1.16 -10.70
C VAL A 99 -2.02 1.53 -12.04
N ILE A 100 -1.80 2.83 -12.26
CA ILE A 100 -1.14 3.35 -13.46
C ILE A 100 0.29 3.66 -13.13
N GLU A 101 1.22 3.08 -13.90
CA GLU A 101 2.65 3.31 -13.72
C GLU A 101 3.08 4.54 -14.53
N LEU A 102 3.67 5.54 -13.86
CA LEU A 102 4.19 6.71 -14.58
C LEU A 102 5.35 6.34 -15.53
N ASP A 103 6.04 5.22 -15.29
CA ASP A 103 7.06 4.68 -16.20
C ASP A 103 6.46 4.28 -17.56
N ASP A 104 5.26 3.69 -17.56
CA ASP A 104 4.56 3.31 -18.79
C ASP A 104 4.12 4.55 -19.59
N LEU A 105 3.67 5.60 -18.88
CA LEU A 105 3.31 6.88 -19.50
C LEU A 105 4.54 7.58 -20.09
N ASP A 106 5.70 7.52 -19.44
CA ASP A 106 6.95 8.08 -19.97
C ASP A 106 7.44 7.32 -21.21
N ILE A 107 7.33 5.99 -21.23
CA ILE A 107 7.64 5.17 -22.42
C ILE A 107 6.69 5.53 -23.57
N TYR A 108 5.40 5.71 -23.27
CA TYR A 108 4.42 6.11 -24.27
C TYR A 108 4.70 7.49 -24.85
N GLU A 109 5.00 8.47 -24.00
CA GLU A 109 5.34 9.83 -24.40
C GLU A 109 6.56 9.86 -25.34
N LYS A 110 7.59 9.05 -25.06
CA LYS A 110 8.75 8.88 -25.94
C LYS A 110 8.44 8.21 -27.28
N SER A 111 7.35 7.44 -27.36
CA SER A 111 6.95 6.74 -28.58
C SER A 111 6.08 7.59 -29.52
N LEU A 112 5.53 8.70 -29.02
CA LEU A 112 4.66 9.59 -29.80
C LEU A 112 5.48 10.52 -30.74
N PRO A 113 4.92 10.88 -31.91
CA PRO A 113 5.52 11.85 -32.83
C PRO A 113 5.69 13.25 -32.20
N ASP A 114 6.70 13.99 -32.67
CA ASP A 114 7.18 15.28 -32.11
C ASP A 114 6.11 16.39 -31.95
N GLU A 115 4.96 16.30 -32.65
CA GLU A 115 3.85 17.28 -32.51
C GLU A 115 3.02 17.07 -31.22
N GLN A 116 2.90 15.83 -30.74
CA GLN A 116 2.16 15.46 -29.51
C GLN A 116 3.06 15.44 -28.25
N GLN A 117 4.39 15.44 -28.41
CA GLN A 117 5.37 15.57 -27.31
C GLN A 117 5.25 16.91 -26.52
N SER A 118 4.46 17.86 -27.02
CA SER A 118 4.23 19.15 -26.35
C SER A 118 3.36 19.07 -25.09
N LEU A 119 2.66 17.96 -24.85
CA LEU A 119 1.67 17.84 -23.78
C LEU A 119 2.25 17.58 -22.38
N ASN A 120 3.53 17.19 -22.27
CA ASN A 120 4.26 16.93 -21.01
C ASN A 120 3.35 16.27 -19.95
N LEU A 121 2.82 15.09 -20.28
CA LEU A 121 1.75 14.45 -19.51
C LEU A 121 2.26 14.08 -18.12
N VAL A 122 3.43 13.46 -18.04
CA VAL A 122 4.04 13.04 -16.77
C VAL A 122 4.35 14.24 -15.88
N GLY A 123 4.97 15.29 -16.42
CA GLY A 123 5.28 16.51 -15.67
C GLY A 123 4.04 17.25 -15.19
N SER A 124 2.94 17.17 -15.96
CA SER A 124 1.67 17.78 -15.56
C SER A 124 0.95 16.97 -14.48
N ILE A 125 0.94 15.64 -14.57
CA ILE A 125 0.42 14.75 -13.52
C ILE A 125 1.19 14.97 -12.22
N GLN A 126 2.51 15.10 -12.27
CA GLN A 126 3.33 15.36 -11.10
C GLN A 126 3.03 16.70 -10.42
N LYS A 127 2.61 17.73 -11.16
CA LYS A 127 2.30 19.06 -10.60
C LYS A 127 0.92 19.15 -9.96
N ASN A 128 -0.10 18.54 -10.57
CA ASN A 128 -1.49 18.64 -10.09
C ASN A 128 -2.23 17.32 -10.17
N THR A 129 -1.75 16.34 -9.42
CA THR A 129 -2.21 14.95 -9.53
C THR A 129 -3.69 14.78 -9.22
N LYS A 130 -4.23 15.55 -8.27
CA LYS A 130 -5.64 15.43 -7.85
C LYS A 130 -6.59 15.66 -9.03
N ARG A 131 -6.34 16.68 -9.84
CA ARG A 131 -7.16 16.93 -11.04
C ARG A 131 -6.97 15.85 -12.10
N TYR A 132 -5.76 15.30 -12.24
CA TYR A 132 -5.50 14.22 -13.19
C TYR A 132 -6.14 12.89 -12.77
N VAL A 133 -6.37 12.64 -11.49
CA VAL A 133 -7.20 11.49 -11.05
C VAL A 133 -8.62 11.62 -11.62
N ASP A 134 -9.22 12.82 -11.56
CA ASP A 134 -10.56 13.07 -12.12
C ASP A 134 -10.59 12.97 -13.65
N VAL A 135 -9.60 13.54 -14.33
CA VAL A 135 -9.52 13.51 -15.81
C VAL A 135 -9.26 12.10 -16.31
N PHE A 136 -8.37 11.36 -15.66
CA PHE A 136 -8.04 10.00 -16.06
C PHE A 136 -9.22 9.05 -15.77
N SER A 137 -9.92 9.22 -14.67
CA SER A 137 -11.16 8.45 -14.42
C SER A 137 -12.22 8.72 -15.48
N GLN A 138 -12.38 9.96 -15.96
CA GLN A 138 -13.26 10.24 -17.11
C GLN A 138 -12.79 9.54 -18.39
N ALA A 139 -11.48 9.50 -18.65
CA ALA A 139 -10.93 8.77 -19.79
C ALA A 139 -11.19 7.26 -19.68
N VAL A 140 -10.99 6.67 -18.49
CA VAL A 140 -11.29 5.25 -18.22
C VAL A 140 -12.76 4.95 -18.44
N ASP A 141 -13.67 5.79 -17.91
CA ASP A 141 -15.11 5.61 -18.06
C ASP A 141 -15.52 5.60 -19.56
N SER A 142 -14.84 6.39 -20.41
CA SER A 142 -15.11 6.43 -21.85
C SER A 142 -14.55 5.22 -22.64
N VAL A 143 -13.54 4.53 -22.11
CA VAL A 143 -12.84 3.42 -22.79
C VAL A 143 -13.26 2.05 -22.20
N MET A 144 -14.04 2.03 -21.12
CA MET A 144 -14.40 0.82 -20.38
C MET A 144 -15.08 -0.23 -21.29
N PRO A 145 -14.51 -1.45 -21.43
CA PRO A 145 -15.13 -2.53 -22.19
C PRO A 145 -16.37 -3.09 -21.48
N LYS A 146 -17.31 -3.62 -22.28
CA LYS A 146 -18.48 -4.33 -21.77
C LYS A 146 -18.07 -5.60 -21.01
N GLU A 147 -18.87 -5.98 -20.03
CA GLU A 147 -18.66 -7.15 -19.19
C GLU A 147 -18.56 -8.42 -20.07
N THR A 148 -17.51 -9.23 -19.89
CA THR A 148 -17.35 -10.50 -20.65
C THR A 148 -18.02 -11.67 -19.92
N LYS A 149 -18.26 -11.54 -18.61
CA LYS A 149 -18.96 -12.52 -17.76
C LYS A 149 -20.39 -12.03 -17.50
N ASP A 150 -21.37 -12.91 -17.68
CA ASP A 150 -22.77 -12.59 -17.35
C ASP A 150 -22.96 -12.49 -15.83
N VAL A 151 -23.53 -11.38 -15.38
CA VAL A 151 -23.78 -11.10 -13.96
C VAL A 151 -24.84 -12.05 -13.42
N THR A 152 -24.51 -12.80 -12.38
CA THR A 152 -25.47 -13.67 -11.70
C THR A 152 -26.24 -12.88 -10.63
N PHE A 153 -27.55 -13.13 -10.49
CA PHE A 153 -28.44 -12.48 -9.52
C PHE A 153 -28.05 -12.66 -8.03
N LYS A 154 -26.99 -13.42 -7.76
CA LYS A 154 -26.44 -13.69 -6.42
C LYS A 154 -25.33 -12.72 -6.02
N ASP A 155 -24.83 -11.89 -6.94
CA ASP A 155 -23.77 -10.93 -6.65
C ASP A 155 -24.32 -9.62 -6.06
N ASP A 156 -23.40 -8.83 -5.50
CA ASP A 156 -23.54 -7.75 -4.52
C ASP A 156 -24.84 -6.90 -4.62
N VAL A 157 -25.43 -6.54 -3.46
CA VAL A 157 -26.72 -5.82 -3.38
C VAL A 157 -26.65 -4.44 -4.07
N LEU A 158 -25.46 -3.82 -4.05
CA LEU A 158 -25.20 -2.57 -4.75
C LEU A 158 -25.35 -2.71 -6.27
N ASP A 159 -25.17 -3.91 -6.82
CA ASP A 159 -25.14 -4.15 -8.27
C ASP A 159 -26.52 -4.25 -8.87
N VAL A 160 -27.43 -4.88 -8.13
CA VAL A 160 -28.85 -4.89 -8.47
C VAL A 160 -29.39 -3.46 -8.41
N ILE A 161 -28.95 -2.66 -7.44
CA ILE A 161 -29.36 -1.26 -7.31
C ILE A 161 -28.77 -0.42 -8.45
N MET A 162 -27.49 -0.58 -8.78
CA MET A 162 -26.86 0.15 -9.89
C MET A 162 -27.46 -0.23 -11.24
N SER A 163 -27.64 -1.51 -11.54
CA SER A 163 -28.28 -1.93 -12.81
C SER A 163 -29.73 -1.46 -12.94
N GLN A 164 -30.49 -1.37 -11.84
CA GLN A 164 -31.81 -0.74 -11.82
C GLN A 164 -31.74 0.77 -12.07
N ARG A 165 -30.72 1.45 -11.53
CA ARG A 165 -30.47 2.88 -11.74
C ARG A 165 -29.99 3.18 -13.16
N ASP A 166 -29.11 2.37 -13.73
CA ASP A 166 -28.60 2.53 -15.09
C ASP A 166 -29.73 2.33 -16.10
N LYS A 167 -30.53 1.27 -15.96
CA LYS A 167 -31.75 1.08 -16.78
C LYS A 167 -32.72 2.24 -16.65
N ARG A 168 -32.87 2.79 -15.44
CA ARG A 168 -33.71 3.97 -15.22
C ARG A 168 -33.10 5.20 -15.92
N ASN A 169 -31.78 5.38 -15.87
CA ASN A 169 -31.10 6.46 -16.57
C ASN A 169 -31.27 6.33 -18.08
N GLU A 170 -31.07 5.13 -18.65
CA GLU A 170 -31.32 4.85 -20.07
C GLU A 170 -32.76 5.17 -20.46
N THR A 171 -33.76 4.79 -19.65
CA THR A 171 -35.16 5.13 -19.95
C THR A 171 -35.45 6.63 -19.87
N VAL A 172 -34.77 7.35 -18.98
CA VAL A 172 -34.89 8.81 -18.86
C VAL A 172 -34.20 9.51 -20.02
N GLU A 173 -33.00 9.08 -20.40
CA GLU A 173 -32.27 9.58 -21.58
C GLU A 173 -33.07 9.32 -22.87
N MET A 174 -33.62 8.12 -23.05
CA MET A 174 -34.49 7.80 -24.19
C MET A 174 -35.77 8.64 -24.20
N ALA A 175 -36.35 8.95 -23.04
CA ALA A 175 -37.49 9.86 -22.94
C ALA A 175 -37.07 11.32 -23.26
N GLN A 176 -35.84 11.70 -22.94
CA GLN A 176 -35.25 13.01 -23.25
C GLN A 176 -34.98 13.19 -24.75
N GLU A 177 -34.52 12.15 -25.43
CA GLU A 177 -34.35 12.15 -26.89
C GLU A 177 -35.69 12.19 -27.64
N ALA A 178 -36.78 11.70 -27.03
CA ALA A 178 -38.10 11.64 -27.64
C ALA A 178 -38.93 12.94 -27.49
N ASP A 179 -38.76 13.72 -26.41
CA ASP A 179 -39.52 14.96 -26.15
C ASP A 179 -38.61 16.20 -26.17
N MET A 180 -38.56 16.89 -27.31
CA MET A 180 -37.65 18.02 -27.57
C MET A 180 -37.96 19.33 -26.81
N ASP A 181 -39.01 19.40 -25.96
CA ASP A 181 -39.44 20.67 -25.34
C ASP A 181 -39.81 20.63 -23.84
N THR A 182 -39.76 19.48 -23.13
CA THR A 182 -40.04 19.46 -21.67
C THR A 182 -39.33 18.35 -20.89
N ALA A 183 -37.99 18.33 -20.85
CA ALA A 183 -37.27 17.52 -19.87
C ALA A 183 -35.87 18.07 -19.55
N ASP A 184 -35.80 18.96 -18.54
CA ASP A 184 -34.57 19.31 -17.83
C ASP A 184 -34.52 18.57 -16.47
N PRO A 185 -33.32 18.33 -15.92
CA PRO A 185 -32.80 17.00 -15.65
C PRO A 185 -33.41 16.38 -14.39
N ALA A 186 -33.99 15.19 -14.53
CA ALA A 186 -34.05 14.26 -13.42
C ALA A 186 -32.61 13.78 -13.14
N SER A 187 -31.87 14.56 -12.34
CA SER A 187 -30.58 14.24 -11.72
C SER A 187 -29.82 13.08 -12.40
N LEU A 188 -29.06 13.37 -13.47
CA LEU A 188 -28.07 12.42 -13.98
C LEU A 188 -27.24 11.95 -12.78
N PHE A 189 -27.12 10.64 -12.61
CA PHE A 189 -26.31 10.09 -11.54
C PHE A 189 -24.87 10.60 -11.69
N PRO A 190 -24.24 11.13 -10.63
CA PRO A 190 -22.83 11.49 -10.70
C PRO A 190 -22.01 10.27 -11.11
N ALA A 191 -21.07 10.42 -12.06
CA ALA A 191 -20.19 9.33 -12.49
C ALA A 191 -19.40 8.71 -11.30
N GLU A 192 -19.13 9.50 -10.26
CA GLU A 192 -18.53 9.02 -9.01
C GLU A 192 -19.35 7.92 -8.31
N LEU A 193 -20.68 7.90 -8.52
CA LEU A 193 -21.57 6.89 -7.98
C LEU A 193 -21.45 5.57 -8.71
N THR A 194 -21.34 5.60 -10.04
CA THR A 194 -21.23 4.40 -10.88
C THR A 194 -19.80 3.85 -10.89
N ARG A 195 -18.79 4.67 -10.58
CA ARG A 195 -17.39 4.24 -10.42
C ARG A 195 -17.20 3.28 -9.25
N ARG A 196 -16.92 2.01 -9.56
CA ARG A 196 -16.57 0.96 -8.59
C ARG A 196 -15.08 0.77 -8.37
N TYR A 197 -14.26 1.37 -9.22
CA TYR A 197 -12.82 1.28 -9.12
C TYR A 197 -12.23 2.50 -8.42
N THR A 198 -11.09 2.31 -7.76
CA THR A 198 -10.21 3.39 -7.33
C THR A 198 -9.04 3.50 -8.30
N LEU A 199 -8.61 4.71 -8.62
CA LEU A 199 -7.48 4.97 -9.51
C LEU A 199 -6.32 5.53 -8.72
N ASN A 200 -5.18 4.86 -8.84
CA ASN A 200 -3.98 5.15 -8.09
C ASN A 200 -2.77 5.29 -9.04
N PHE A 201 -1.96 6.33 -8.82
CA PHE A 201 -0.71 6.51 -9.58
C PHE A 201 0.48 5.89 -8.84
N LYS A 202 1.25 5.06 -9.55
CA LYS A 202 2.56 4.59 -9.10
C LYS A 202 3.64 5.51 -9.68
N PRO A 203 4.48 6.12 -8.82
CA PRO A 203 5.51 7.06 -9.25
C PRO A 203 6.57 6.37 -10.11
N LEU A 204 7.39 7.16 -10.83
CA LEU A 204 8.48 6.61 -11.62
C LEU A 204 9.46 5.82 -10.76
N THR A 205 9.92 4.68 -11.28
CA THR A 205 10.99 3.93 -10.61
C THR A 205 12.30 4.72 -10.66
N PRO A 206 12.99 4.93 -9.54
CA PRO A 206 14.25 5.67 -9.52
C PRO A 206 15.34 4.83 -10.18
N SER A 207 15.47 4.96 -11.51
CA SER A 207 16.56 4.38 -12.27
C SER A 207 17.85 5.13 -11.92
N GLY A 208 18.85 4.41 -11.42
CA GLY A 208 20.03 4.91 -10.71
C GLY A 208 21.07 5.74 -11.48
N SER A 209 20.66 6.63 -12.39
CA SER A 209 21.54 7.63 -13.01
C SER A 209 21.23 9.02 -12.45
N SER A 210 22.09 9.43 -11.51
CA SER A 210 22.42 10.76 -10.94
C SER A 210 21.55 12.02 -11.08
N ASP A 211 20.60 12.18 -12.02
CA ASP A 211 20.06 13.51 -12.36
C ASP A 211 18.53 13.70 -12.25
N ASP A 212 17.73 12.64 -12.15
CA ASP A 212 16.27 12.79 -11.94
C ASP A 212 15.90 12.90 -10.45
N ARG A 213 15.91 14.15 -9.96
CA ARG A 213 15.49 14.50 -8.59
C ARG A 213 14.02 14.19 -8.29
N ALA A 214 13.17 14.00 -9.32
CA ALA A 214 11.72 13.85 -9.17
C ALA A 214 11.28 12.47 -8.63
N GLY A 215 12.05 11.40 -8.89
CA GLY A 215 11.74 10.04 -8.42
C GLY A 215 12.38 9.66 -7.08
N LYS A 216 13.22 10.53 -6.52
CA LYS A 216 13.96 10.21 -5.29
C LYS A 216 13.08 10.43 -4.07
N ALA A 217 12.97 9.39 -3.24
CA ALA A 217 12.24 9.46 -1.97
C ALA A 217 12.77 10.62 -1.09
N LEU A 218 11.89 11.58 -0.82
CA LEU A 218 12.15 12.75 0.02
C LEU A 218 12.03 12.38 1.49
N ALA A 219 12.86 13.04 2.31
CA ALA A 219 12.66 13.04 3.76
C ALA A 219 11.45 13.93 4.11
N VAL A 220 10.71 13.56 5.17
CA VAL A 220 9.55 14.32 5.66
C VAL A 220 9.88 15.81 5.89
N ARG A 221 11.12 16.11 6.33
CA ARG A 221 11.60 17.48 6.55
C ARG A 221 11.79 18.31 5.30
N ASN A 222 12.10 17.66 4.17
CA ASN A 222 12.37 18.33 2.90
C ASN A 222 11.09 18.74 2.18
N VAL A 223 9.91 18.34 2.67
CA VAL A 223 8.62 18.76 2.13
C VAL A 223 8.41 20.26 2.44
N ARG A 224 8.39 21.07 1.37
CA ARG A 224 8.20 22.53 1.37
C ARG A 224 6.88 22.90 0.68
N GLY A 225 6.51 24.17 0.76
CA GLY A 225 5.31 24.70 0.10
C GLY A 225 5.30 24.55 -1.42
N GLU A 226 6.45 24.41 -2.07
CA GLU A 226 6.56 24.14 -3.52
C GLU A 226 5.96 22.79 -3.92
N HIS A 227 5.82 21.85 -2.98
CA HIS A 227 5.30 20.51 -3.22
C HIS A 227 3.78 20.39 -2.99
N LEU A 228 3.09 21.49 -2.69
CA LEU A 228 1.63 21.49 -2.54
C LEU A 228 0.95 21.12 -3.86
N GLY A 229 0.10 20.10 -3.84
CA GLY A 229 -0.62 19.58 -5.01
C GLY A 229 0.21 18.64 -5.89
N SER A 230 1.51 18.49 -5.62
CA SER A 230 2.40 17.61 -6.39
C SER A 230 2.43 16.18 -5.84
N LEU A 231 2.70 15.22 -6.73
CA LEU A 231 2.96 13.82 -6.36
C LEU A 231 4.39 13.72 -5.81
N ILE A 232 4.51 13.44 -4.52
CA ILE A 232 5.81 13.25 -3.86
C ILE A 232 5.92 11.84 -3.29
N THR A 233 7.13 11.30 -3.31
CA THR A 233 7.47 10.08 -2.59
C THR A 233 8.16 10.45 -1.28
N VAL A 234 7.59 10.04 -0.16
CA VAL A 234 8.13 10.30 1.18
C VAL A 234 8.57 8.99 1.81
N ARG A 235 9.80 8.94 2.29
CA ARG A 235 10.34 7.82 3.06
C ARG A 235 10.19 8.08 4.54
N GLY A 236 9.68 7.09 5.27
CA GLY A 236 9.65 7.15 6.72
C GLY A 236 9.28 5.83 7.39
N ILE A 237 9.19 5.88 8.71
CA ILE A 237 8.77 4.76 9.53
C ILE A 237 7.33 4.99 9.96
N THR A 238 6.47 4.01 9.73
CA THR A 238 5.10 4.04 10.23
C THR A 238 5.11 3.93 11.75
N THR A 239 4.57 4.92 12.45
CA THR A 239 4.49 4.89 13.92
C THR A 239 3.13 4.44 14.40
N ARG A 240 2.07 4.95 13.77
CA ARG A 240 0.69 4.69 14.15
C ARG A 240 -0.16 4.42 12.93
N VAL A 241 -0.99 3.40 13.01
CA VAL A 241 -1.95 3.01 11.99
C VAL A 241 -3.31 2.92 12.68
N SER A 242 -4.30 3.66 12.21
CA SER A 242 -5.67 3.52 12.71
C SER A 242 -6.36 2.30 12.13
N ASP A 243 -7.46 1.87 12.74
CA ASP A 243 -8.36 0.90 12.10
C ASP A 243 -9.03 1.49 10.85
N VAL A 244 -9.51 0.59 9.99
CA VAL A 244 -10.21 0.94 8.75
C VAL A 244 -11.62 1.38 9.08
N LYS A 245 -11.97 2.58 8.62
CA LYS A 245 -13.29 3.20 8.83
C LYS A 245 -13.97 3.41 7.48
N PRO A 246 -15.29 3.22 7.37
CA PRO A 246 -16.01 3.57 6.15
C PRO A 246 -16.17 5.10 6.06
N ALA A 247 -15.54 5.72 5.06
CA ALA A 247 -15.78 7.12 4.71
C ALA A 247 -16.85 7.20 3.62
N VAL A 248 -17.81 8.11 3.79
CA VAL A 248 -18.81 8.39 2.76
C VAL A 248 -18.17 9.22 1.65
N GLU A 249 -18.29 8.78 0.40
CA GLU A 249 -18.02 9.63 -0.77
C GLU A 249 -19.31 10.32 -1.25
N ILE A 250 -20.39 9.56 -1.38
CA ILE A 250 -21.68 10.06 -1.88
C ILE A 250 -22.79 9.67 -0.92
N ASN A 251 -23.47 10.66 -0.40
CA ASN A 251 -24.70 10.47 0.36
C ASN A 251 -25.91 10.48 -0.58
N ALA A 252 -26.74 9.46 -0.46
CA ALA A 252 -28.02 9.38 -1.14
C ALA A 252 -29.15 9.66 -0.14
N TYR A 253 -29.96 10.66 -0.45
CA TYR A 253 -31.14 11.03 0.32
C TYR A 253 -32.39 10.66 -0.45
N THR A 254 -33.36 10.07 0.22
CA THR A 254 -34.65 9.70 -0.36
C THR A 254 -35.72 10.58 0.25
N CYS A 255 -36.62 11.11 -0.57
CA CYS A 255 -37.74 11.92 -0.09
C CYS A 255 -38.96 11.03 0.21
N ASP A 256 -39.61 11.27 1.35
CA ASP A 256 -40.82 10.52 1.76
C ASP A 256 -42.03 10.77 0.85
N ARG A 257 -42.12 11.94 0.20
CA ARG A 257 -43.29 12.31 -0.62
C ARG A 257 -43.13 12.01 -2.10
N CYS A 258 -42.02 12.45 -2.71
CA CYS A 258 -41.78 12.25 -4.14
C CYS A 258 -40.99 10.96 -4.44
N GLY A 259 -40.40 10.31 -3.44
CA GLY A 259 -39.56 9.14 -3.66
C GLY A 259 -38.26 9.42 -4.44
N CYS A 260 -37.97 10.69 -4.78
CA CYS A 260 -36.75 11.04 -5.50
C CYS A 260 -35.51 10.85 -4.64
N GLU A 261 -34.46 10.28 -5.26
CA GLU A 261 -33.12 10.17 -4.69
C GLU A 261 -32.32 11.43 -5.02
N VAL A 262 -31.79 12.11 -3.99
CA VAL A 262 -30.90 13.27 -4.12
C VAL A 262 -29.51 12.84 -3.69
N PHE A 263 -28.52 13.02 -4.56
CA PHE A 263 -27.13 12.69 -4.29
C PHE A 263 -26.33 13.93 -3.89
N GLN A 264 -25.63 13.85 -2.76
CA GLN A 264 -24.72 14.88 -2.27
C GLN A 264 -23.30 14.31 -2.20
N PRO A 265 -22.35 14.78 -3.02
CA PRO A 265 -20.94 14.41 -2.89
C PRO A 265 -20.35 15.06 -1.63
N VAL A 266 -19.57 14.29 -0.88
CA VAL A 266 -18.96 14.69 0.39
C VAL A 266 -17.44 14.75 0.23
N ASN A 267 -16.91 15.96 0.02
CA ASN A 267 -15.47 16.18 -0.15
C ASN A 267 -14.75 16.53 1.17
N THR A 268 -15.50 16.93 2.19
CA THR A 268 -14.96 17.46 3.45
C THR A 268 -15.32 16.57 4.64
N LYS A 269 -14.43 16.52 5.65
CA LYS A 269 -14.64 15.75 6.89
C LYS A 269 -15.92 16.16 7.65
N GLN A 270 -16.39 17.39 7.46
CA GLN A 270 -17.63 17.90 8.01
C GLN A 270 -18.51 18.37 6.85
N PHE A 271 -19.76 17.94 6.84
CA PHE A 271 -20.77 18.39 5.89
C PHE A 271 -22.10 18.59 6.62
N LEU A 272 -22.98 19.40 6.02
CA LEU A 272 -24.34 19.59 6.49
C LEU A 272 -25.26 18.75 5.60
N PRO A 273 -26.11 17.88 6.19
CA PRO A 273 -27.05 17.09 5.42
C PRO A 273 -28.12 17.99 4.80
N LEU A 274 -28.53 17.65 3.58
CA LEU A 274 -29.68 18.29 2.93
C LEU A 274 -30.98 17.84 3.64
N THR A 275 -31.74 18.80 4.14
CA THR A 275 -33.02 18.54 4.83
C THR A 275 -34.24 18.74 3.93
N GLU A 276 -34.13 19.62 2.93
CA GLU A 276 -35.21 19.94 2.00
C GLU A 276 -34.95 19.29 0.63
N CYS A 277 -35.99 18.68 0.05
CA CYS A 277 -35.92 18.08 -1.27
C CYS A 277 -35.82 19.16 -2.37
N LEU A 278 -34.80 19.04 -3.23
CA LEU A 278 -34.58 19.94 -4.37
C LEU A 278 -35.41 19.59 -5.62
N SER A 279 -36.18 18.49 -5.57
CA SER A 279 -36.93 17.97 -6.72
C SER A 279 -37.98 18.96 -7.24
N ASN A 280 -38.14 18.98 -8.56
CA ASN A 280 -39.12 19.84 -9.22
C ASN A 280 -40.55 19.44 -8.84
N GLU A 281 -40.85 18.16 -8.61
CA GLU A 281 -42.17 17.71 -8.14
C GLU A 281 -42.54 18.24 -6.75
N CYS A 282 -41.60 18.30 -5.81
CA CYS A 282 -41.87 18.89 -4.49
C CYS A 282 -41.96 20.42 -4.55
N LYS A 283 -41.21 21.06 -5.45
CA LYS A 283 -41.27 22.50 -5.68
C LYS A 283 -42.59 22.92 -6.34
N THR A 284 -43.05 22.20 -7.36
CA THR A 284 -44.31 22.49 -8.05
C THR A 284 -45.53 22.23 -7.16
N ASN A 285 -45.49 21.16 -6.36
CA ASN A 285 -46.58 20.85 -5.42
C ASN A 285 -46.52 21.65 -4.10
N ASN A 286 -45.56 22.56 -3.92
CA ASN A 286 -45.33 23.31 -2.67
C ASN A 286 -45.31 22.42 -1.41
N SER A 287 -44.95 21.15 -1.57
CA SER A 287 -44.93 20.16 -0.49
C SER A 287 -43.49 19.90 -0.09
N LYS A 288 -43.09 20.36 1.10
CA LYS A 288 -41.76 20.07 1.64
C LYS A 288 -41.74 18.65 2.23
N GLY A 289 -41.30 17.69 1.43
CA GLY A 289 -40.98 16.35 1.93
C GLY A 289 -39.66 16.36 2.70
N GLN A 290 -39.62 15.62 3.81
CA GLN A 290 -38.39 15.42 4.57
C GLN A 290 -37.48 14.42 3.84
N LEU A 291 -36.19 14.73 3.77
CA LEU A 291 -35.17 13.84 3.23
C LEU A 291 -34.65 12.90 4.33
N PHE A 292 -34.58 11.60 4.04
CA PHE A 292 -33.93 10.61 4.88
C PHE A 292 -32.68 10.07 4.20
N LEU A 293 -31.60 9.90 4.96
CA LEU A 293 -30.35 9.32 4.46
C LEU A 293 -30.53 7.81 4.28
N SER A 294 -30.27 7.31 3.08
CA SER A 294 -30.32 5.87 2.78
C SER A 294 -28.91 5.30 2.67
N THR A 295 -28.47 4.59 3.73
CA THR A 295 -27.12 3.99 3.78
C THR A 295 -26.87 2.94 2.70
N ARG A 296 -27.90 2.20 2.27
CA ARG A 296 -27.80 1.23 1.18
C ARG A 296 -27.64 1.87 -0.20
N ALA A 297 -28.08 3.12 -0.33
CA ALA A 297 -28.02 3.88 -1.57
C ALA A 297 -26.75 4.75 -1.68
N SER A 298 -26.10 5.03 -0.55
CA SER A 298 -24.85 5.78 -0.45
C SER A 298 -23.63 4.91 -0.72
N LYS A 299 -22.55 5.56 -1.19
CA LYS A 299 -21.26 4.92 -1.45
C LYS A 299 -20.29 5.17 -0.30
N PHE A 300 -19.73 4.10 0.24
CA PHE A 300 -18.69 4.14 1.26
C PHE A 300 -17.37 3.57 0.71
N VAL A 301 -16.27 4.22 1.06
CA VAL A 301 -14.91 3.81 0.73
C VAL A 301 -14.12 3.59 2.03
N PRO A 302 -13.31 2.52 2.13
CA PRO A 302 -12.46 2.32 3.29
C PRO A 302 -11.44 3.46 3.42
N PHE A 303 -11.34 4.01 4.62
CA PHE A 303 -10.46 5.10 5.00
C PHE A 303 -9.59 4.68 6.17
N GLN A 304 -8.31 5.00 6.11
CA GLN A 304 -7.36 4.71 7.17
C GLN A 304 -6.41 5.89 7.36
N GLU A 305 -6.19 6.29 8.61
CA GLU A 305 -5.23 7.33 8.97
C GLU A 305 -3.92 6.68 9.45
N VAL A 306 -2.80 7.11 8.89
CA VAL A 306 -1.47 6.61 9.22
C VAL A 306 -0.55 7.78 9.55
N LYS A 307 0.24 7.64 10.61
CA LYS A 307 1.28 8.61 10.98
C LYS A 307 2.65 8.04 10.70
N ILE A 308 3.42 8.79 9.94
CA ILE A 308 4.80 8.45 9.60
C ILE A 308 5.75 9.41 10.28
N GLN A 309 6.89 8.88 10.71
CA GLN A 309 8.00 9.63 11.29
C GLN A 309 9.22 9.60 10.35
N GLU A 310 9.96 10.70 10.33
CA GLU A 310 11.25 10.80 9.64
C GLU A 310 12.22 9.72 10.17
N MET A 311 13.02 9.12 9.27
CA MET A 311 14.04 8.16 9.69
C MET A 311 15.15 8.86 10.46
N ALA A 312 15.64 8.25 11.54
CA ALA A 312 16.67 8.83 12.41
C ALA A 312 17.96 9.22 11.67
N ASP A 313 18.32 8.49 10.61
CA ASP A 313 19.51 8.75 9.78
C ASP A 313 19.43 10.08 9.01
N GLN A 314 18.21 10.57 8.73
CA GLN A 314 17.97 11.81 8.00
C GLN A 314 17.87 13.03 8.92
N VAL A 315 17.82 12.81 10.24
CA VAL A 315 17.64 13.87 11.23
C VAL A 315 18.98 14.54 11.52
N PRO A 316 19.14 15.85 11.25
CA PRO A 316 20.34 16.58 11.62
C PRO A 316 20.49 16.66 13.15
N VAL A 317 21.74 16.65 13.60
CA VAL A 317 22.11 16.66 15.01
C VAL A 317 21.43 17.84 15.73
N GLY A 318 20.71 17.55 16.82
CA GLY A 318 20.05 18.54 17.67
C GLY A 318 18.59 18.85 17.34
N HIS A 319 18.02 18.26 16.28
CA HIS A 319 16.60 18.42 15.96
C HIS A 319 15.77 17.18 16.33
N ILE A 320 14.51 17.40 16.70
CA ILE A 320 13.54 16.33 16.94
C ILE A 320 12.98 15.85 15.58
N PRO A 321 12.76 14.54 15.38
CA PRO A 321 12.14 14.02 14.16
C PRO A 321 10.71 14.57 13.99
N ARG A 322 10.33 14.92 12.77
CA ARG A 322 8.97 15.37 12.44
C ARG A 322 8.08 14.19 12.07
N SER A 323 6.79 14.34 12.31
CA SER A 323 5.76 13.39 11.87
C SER A 323 4.85 14.02 10.82
N LEU A 324 4.32 13.19 9.93
CA LEU A 324 3.38 13.55 8.87
C LEU A 324 2.18 12.61 8.94
N THR A 325 0.98 13.16 8.74
CA THR A 325 -0.28 12.42 8.64
C THR A 325 -0.55 12.03 7.20
N ILE A 326 -0.92 10.78 6.99
CA ILE A 326 -1.25 10.19 5.70
C ILE A 326 -2.66 9.64 5.75
N HIS A 327 -3.43 9.93 4.72
CA HIS A 327 -4.74 9.35 4.51
C HIS A 327 -4.64 8.30 3.40
N CYS A 328 -5.01 7.06 3.73
CA CYS A 328 -5.10 5.96 2.78
C CYS A 328 -6.56 5.71 2.45
N HIS A 329 -6.90 5.69 1.16
CA HIS A 329 -8.24 5.40 0.66
C HIS A 329 -8.24 4.08 -0.12
N GLY A 330 -9.41 3.42 -0.16
CA GLY A 330 -9.64 2.27 -1.04
C GLY A 330 -8.76 1.06 -0.73
N ALA A 331 -8.20 0.45 -1.77
CA ALA A 331 -7.39 -0.77 -1.68
C ALA A 331 -6.02 -0.57 -1.01
N GLN A 332 -5.59 0.67 -0.75
CA GLN A 332 -4.33 0.95 -0.03
C GLN A 332 -4.47 0.77 1.50
N THR A 333 -5.68 0.56 1.99
CA THR A 333 -5.92 0.28 3.41
C THR A 333 -5.39 -1.09 3.81
N ARG A 334 -4.99 -1.26 5.08
CA ARG A 334 -4.41 -2.47 5.69
C ARG A 334 -3.09 -2.96 5.10
N GLN A 335 -2.45 -2.19 4.23
CA GLN A 335 -1.13 -2.56 3.72
C GLN A 335 -0.03 -2.27 4.74
N LEU A 336 -0.18 -1.23 5.56
CA LEU A 336 0.87 -0.74 6.45
C LEU A 336 0.76 -1.34 7.86
N ASN A 337 1.88 -1.79 8.43
CA ASN A 337 1.99 -2.08 9.86
C ASN A 337 2.84 -1.03 10.58
N PRO A 338 2.61 -0.82 11.89
CA PRO A 338 3.51 -0.04 12.73
C PRO A 338 4.92 -0.63 12.74
N GLY A 339 5.94 0.22 12.64
CA GLY A 339 7.36 -0.14 12.63
C GLY A 339 7.96 -0.39 11.24
N ASP A 340 7.12 -0.51 10.20
CA ASP A 340 7.60 -0.76 8.85
C ASP A 340 8.26 0.50 8.25
N VAL A 341 9.37 0.28 7.55
CA VAL A 341 10.02 1.32 6.73
C VAL A 341 9.37 1.31 5.37
N VAL A 342 8.70 2.41 5.04
CA VAL A 342 7.86 2.51 3.85
C VAL A 342 8.17 3.78 3.06
N ASP A 343 8.11 3.64 1.75
CA ASP A 343 8.13 4.75 0.80
C ASP A 343 6.70 4.92 0.30
N ILE A 344 6.07 6.03 0.67
CA ILE A 344 4.69 6.35 0.29
C ILE A 344 4.71 7.44 -0.76
N ALA A 345 4.16 7.11 -1.92
CA ALA A 345 3.85 8.06 -2.97
C ALA A 345 2.47 8.64 -2.70
N GLY A 346 2.37 9.96 -2.64
CA GLY A 346 1.10 10.62 -2.38
C GLY A 346 1.08 12.09 -2.76
N ILE A 347 -0.11 12.66 -2.71
CA ILE A 347 -0.36 14.06 -3.07
C ILE A 347 -0.38 14.86 -1.77
N PHE A 348 0.46 15.89 -1.70
CA PHE A 348 0.54 16.72 -0.50
C PHE A 348 -0.51 17.83 -0.54
N LEU A 349 -1.49 17.79 0.36
CA LEU A 349 -2.65 18.68 0.36
C LEU A 349 -2.88 19.35 1.72
N PRO A 350 -3.29 20.63 1.74
CA PRO A 350 -3.74 21.29 2.96
C PRO A 350 -5.22 20.98 3.22
N THR A 351 -5.57 20.73 4.48
CA THR A 351 -6.97 20.81 4.95
C THR A 351 -7.23 22.16 5.60
N PRO A 352 -8.19 22.95 5.10
CA PRO A 352 -8.62 24.16 5.79
C PRO A 352 -9.35 23.81 7.08
N TYR A 353 -9.11 24.59 8.14
CA TYR A 353 -9.92 24.53 9.35
C TYR A 353 -11.28 25.19 9.11
N THR A 354 -12.36 24.49 9.45
CA THR A 354 -13.73 25.02 9.39
C THR A 354 -14.21 25.46 10.79
N GLY A 355 -15.18 26.39 10.82
CA GLY A 355 -15.87 26.82 12.05
C GLY A 355 -15.04 27.70 13.00
N PHE A 356 -15.31 27.62 14.30
CA PHE A 356 -14.66 28.45 15.33
C PHE A 356 -13.13 28.26 15.41
N ARG A 357 -12.61 27.12 14.94
CA ARG A 357 -11.16 26.87 14.85
C ARG A 357 -10.49 27.73 13.76
N ALA A 358 -11.23 28.14 12.71
CA ALA A 358 -10.71 29.01 11.65
C ALA A 358 -10.32 30.41 12.19
N ILE A 359 -11.09 30.95 13.14
CA ILE A 359 -10.83 32.26 13.74
C ILE A 359 -9.51 32.25 14.54
N ARG A 360 -9.18 31.13 15.19
CA ARG A 360 -7.95 30.97 15.98
C ARG A 360 -6.75 30.56 15.12
N ALA A 361 -6.98 29.77 14.08
CA ALA A 361 -5.93 29.26 13.19
C ALA A 361 -5.47 30.29 12.14
N GLY A 362 -6.26 31.33 11.85
CA GLY A 362 -5.90 32.31 10.82
C GLY A 362 -5.71 31.64 9.45
N LEU A 363 -4.54 31.82 8.83
CA LEU A 363 -4.14 31.19 7.56
C LEU A 363 -3.34 29.89 7.74
N LEU A 364 -3.12 29.43 8.99
CA LEU A 364 -2.46 28.15 9.23
C LEU A 364 -3.39 27.01 8.81
N THR A 365 -2.90 26.16 7.91
CA THR A 365 -3.60 24.97 7.46
C THR A 365 -2.80 23.75 7.90
N ASP A 366 -3.51 22.75 8.42
CA ASP A 366 -2.92 21.44 8.61
C ASP A 366 -2.70 20.81 7.24
N THR A 367 -1.62 20.04 7.12
CA THR A 367 -1.28 19.35 5.88
C THR A 367 -1.35 17.85 6.10
N TYR A 368 -1.77 17.14 5.06
CA TYR A 368 -1.77 15.68 5.03
C TYR A 368 -1.29 15.21 3.66
N LEU A 369 -0.86 13.97 3.60
CA LEU A 369 -0.49 13.30 2.37
C LEU A 369 -1.58 12.29 1.99
N GLU A 370 -2.18 12.45 0.80
CA GLU A 370 -3.13 11.50 0.26
C GLU A 370 -2.37 10.38 -0.46
N ALA A 371 -2.37 9.17 0.10
CA ALA A 371 -1.57 8.05 -0.40
C ALA A 371 -2.13 7.51 -1.72
N GLN A 372 -1.28 7.46 -2.74
CA GLN A 372 -1.56 6.89 -4.05
C GLN A 372 -0.94 5.49 -4.16
N HIS A 373 0.31 5.33 -3.76
CA HIS A 373 1.00 4.04 -3.83
C HIS A 373 1.93 3.85 -2.64
N ILE A 374 1.91 2.65 -2.06
CA ILE A 374 2.71 2.30 -0.88
C ILE A 374 3.71 1.23 -1.29
N THR A 375 5.00 1.53 -1.10
CA THR A 375 6.08 0.55 -1.31
C THR A 375 6.76 0.24 0.01
N GLN A 376 6.77 -1.03 0.37
CA GLN A 376 7.37 -1.50 1.61
C GLN A 376 8.77 -2.05 1.30
N HIS A 377 9.79 -1.51 1.98
CA HIS A 377 11.17 -1.99 1.82
C HIS A 377 11.45 -3.22 2.66
N LYS A 378 10.80 -3.32 3.82
CA LYS A 378 10.91 -4.44 4.74
C LYS A 378 9.76 -5.43 4.52
N LYS A 379 9.75 -6.05 3.35
CA LYS A 379 8.84 -7.17 3.10
C LYS A 379 9.17 -8.32 4.05
N SER A 380 8.16 -9.07 4.48
CA SER A 380 8.34 -10.36 5.13
C SER A 380 9.28 -11.23 4.30
N TYR A 381 10.13 -12.07 4.91
CA TYR A 381 11.13 -12.90 4.22
C TYR A 381 10.56 -13.66 3.01
N ASN A 382 9.27 -13.98 3.03
CA ASN A 382 8.54 -14.70 1.99
C ASN A 382 8.22 -13.85 0.74
N ASP A 383 8.17 -12.52 0.84
CA ASP A 383 7.75 -11.62 -0.25
C ASP A 383 8.92 -10.87 -0.90
N ILE A 384 10.17 -11.19 -0.51
CA ILE A 384 11.36 -10.69 -1.21
C ILE A 384 11.43 -11.40 -2.56
N GLY A 385 10.81 -10.80 -3.58
CA GLY A 385 10.99 -11.21 -4.97
C GLY A 385 12.47 -11.23 -5.32
N MET A 386 13.02 -12.43 -5.54
CA MET A 386 14.43 -12.58 -5.87
C MET A 386 14.68 -12.10 -7.30
N ASP A 387 15.33 -10.94 -7.44
CA ASP A 387 15.75 -10.45 -8.74
C ASP A 387 16.78 -11.42 -9.38
N SER A 388 16.64 -11.62 -10.69
CA SER A 388 17.53 -12.40 -11.55
C SER A 388 19.01 -12.02 -11.39
N ARG A 389 19.31 -10.74 -11.13
CA ARG A 389 20.69 -10.26 -10.87
C ARG A 389 21.22 -10.74 -9.52
N THR A 390 20.37 -10.77 -8.50
CA THR A 390 20.71 -11.26 -7.17
C THR A 390 20.96 -12.77 -7.21
N LEU A 391 20.13 -13.52 -7.94
CA LEU A 391 20.33 -14.96 -8.14
C LEU A 391 21.68 -15.29 -8.81
N ARG A 392 22.09 -14.53 -9.82
CA ARG A 392 23.42 -14.70 -10.46
C ARG A 392 24.57 -14.47 -9.49
N LYS A 393 24.46 -13.46 -8.62
CA LYS A 393 25.46 -13.21 -7.58
C LYS A 393 25.49 -14.34 -6.56
N ILE A 394 24.34 -14.86 -6.15
CA ILE A 394 24.25 -16.00 -5.24
C ILE A 394 24.96 -17.23 -5.85
N ASP A 395 24.69 -17.56 -7.12
CA ASP A 395 25.36 -18.66 -7.82
C ASP A 395 26.88 -18.47 -7.93
N GLN A 396 27.33 -17.23 -8.19
CA GLN A 396 28.75 -16.89 -8.18
C GLN A 396 29.38 -17.13 -6.80
N HIS A 397 28.69 -16.76 -5.71
CA HIS A 397 29.19 -16.99 -4.35
C HIS A 397 29.16 -18.47 -3.96
N MET A 398 28.19 -19.25 -4.44
CA MET A 398 28.14 -20.71 -4.20
C MET A 398 29.37 -21.42 -4.77
N LYS A 399 29.86 -21.00 -5.95
CA LYS A 399 31.08 -21.56 -6.57
C LYS A 399 32.34 -21.34 -5.76
N SER A 400 32.38 -20.32 -4.88
CA SER A 400 33.57 -20.02 -4.06
C SER A 400 33.81 -21.01 -2.91
N GLY A 401 32.84 -21.88 -2.56
CA GLY A 401 32.99 -23.01 -1.64
C GLY A 401 33.20 -22.68 -0.15
N GLN A 402 33.59 -21.46 0.22
CA GLN A 402 33.86 -21.05 1.62
C GLN A 402 32.86 -20.01 2.15
N MET A 403 31.56 -20.19 1.87
CA MET A 403 30.54 -19.19 2.23
C MET A 403 30.38 -18.97 3.73
N TYR A 404 30.44 -20.04 4.54
CA TYR A 404 30.23 -19.94 5.99
C TYR A 404 31.28 -19.06 6.68
N GLU A 405 32.55 -19.28 6.37
CA GLU A 405 33.63 -18.47 6.94
C GLU A 405 33.70 -17.07 6.32
N TYR A 406 33.43 -16.95 5.02
CA TYR A 406 33.37 -15.66 4.34
C TYR A 406 32.29 -14.76 4.93
N LEU A 407 31.07 -15.28 5.13
CA LEU A 407 29.98 -14.52 5.73
C LEU A 407 30.25 -14.19 7.20
N ALA A 408 30.81 -15.13 7.98
CA ALA A 408 31.19 -14.87 9.37
C ALA A 408 32.26 -13.77 9.49
N ARG A 409 33.24 -13.72 8.57
CA ARG A 409 34.24 -12.64 8.50
C ARG A 409 33.63 -11.32 8.01
N SER A 410 32.58 -11.38 7.19
CA SER A 410 31.87 -10.21 6.68
C SER A 410 30.99 -9.53 7.74
N ILE A 411 30.62 -10.24 8.81
CA ILE A 411 29.92 -9.65 9.96
C ILE A 411 30.90 -8.79 10.77
N ALA A 412 30.57 -7.51 10.93
CA ALA A 412 31.34 -6.52 11.69
C ALA A 412 32.85 -6.58 11.39
N PRO A 413 33.30 -6.24 10.16
CA PRO A 413 34.71 -6.33 9.77
C PRO A 413 35.60 -5.35 10.54
N GLU A 414 35.02 -4.33 11.15
CA GLU A 414 35.70 -3.35 12.01
C GLU A 414 36.31 -3.98 13.28
N ILE A 415 35.77 -5.11 13.73
CA ILE A 415 36.23 -5.80 14.95
C ILE A 415 37.10 -6.99 14.54
N PHE A 416 38.37 -6.97 14.97
CA PHE A 416 39.30 -8.07 14.79
C PHE A 416 39.07 -9.18 15.82
N GLY A 417 39.16 -10.44 15.40
CA GLY A 417 39.00 -11.61 16.26
C GLY A 417 37.55 -12.08 16.44
N HIS A 418 37.32 -12.89 17.48
CA HIS A 418 36.02 -13.47 17.87
C HIS A 418 35.25 -14.14 16.71
N LEU A 419 35.93 -14.90 15.85
CA LEU A 419 35.31 -15.57 14.71
C LEU A 419 34.19 -16.52 15.11
N ASP A 420 34.33 -17.20 16.25
CA ASP A 420 33.31 -18.14 16.73
C ASP A 420 32.05 -17.43 17.23
N VAL A 421 32.20 -16.26 17.85
CA VAL A 421 31.05 -15.40 18.23
C VAL A 421 30.34 -14.91 16.98
N LYS A 422 31.08 -14.44 15.97
CA LYS A 422 30.50 -14.00 14.69
C LYS A 422 29.77 -15.12 13.95
N LYS A 423 30.29 -16.35 14.01
CA LYS A 423 29.62 -17.55 13.49
C LYS A 423 28.30 -17.84 14.23
N ALA A 424 28.27 -17.70 15.56
CA ALA A 424 27.03 -17.86 16.32
C ALA A 424 25.99 -16.78 15.96
N LEU A 425 26.45 -15.53 15.79
CA LEU A 425 25.60 -14.41 15.36
C LEU A 425 25.09 -14.57 13.91
N LEU A 426 25.86 -15.22 13.04
CA LEU A 426 25.41 -15.60 11.70
C LEU A 426 24.27 -16.61 11.78
N LEU A 427 24.39 -17.65 12.62
CA LEU A 427 23.32 -18.64 12.82
C LEU A 427 22.06 -18.00 13.39
N LEU A 428 22.20 -17.01 14.27
CA LEU A 428 21.09 -16.19 14.76
C LEU A 428 20.37 -15.42 13.65
N LEU A 429 21.12 -14.82 12.71
CA LEU A 429 20.54 -14.08 11.58
C LEU A 429 19.78 -14.98 10.60
N ILE A 430 20.23 -16.22 10.42
CA ILE A 430 19.58 -17.21 9.56
C ILE A 430 18.36 -17.81 10.26
N GLY A 431 18.42 -17.96 11.59
CA GLY A 431 17.39 -18.61 12.39
C GLY A 431 17.37 -20.13 12.20
N GLY A 432 16.44 -20.78 12.90
CA GLY A 432 16.15 -22.20 12.76
C GLY A 432 14.77 -22.43 12.14
N VAL A 433 14.53 -23.67 11.70
CA VAL A 433 13.22 -24.08 11.16
C VAL A 433 12.31 -24.47 12.34
N SER A 434 11.16 -23.82 12.46
CA SER A 434 10.10 -24.26 13.38
C SER A 434 9.53 -25.60 12.91
N LYS A 435 9.24 -26.50 13.85
CA LYS A 435 8.63 -27.79 13.55
C LYS A 435 7.30 -27.91 14.24
N GLU A 436 6.27 -28.22 13.48
CA GLU A 436 4.97 -28.62 14.00
C GLU A 436 4.95 -30.13 14.07
N MET A 437 4.87 -30.69 15.28
CA MET A 437 4.58 -32.11 15.43
C MET A 437 3.08 -32.33 15.15
N GLY A 438 2.73 -33.45 14.52
CA GLY A 438 1.33 -33.80 14.20
C GLY A 438 0.39 -33.92 15.41
N ASP A 439 0.90 -33.79 16.62
CA ASP A 439 0.16 -33.74 17.90
C ASP A 439 -0.20 -32.30 18.33
N GLY A 440 -0.04 -31.30 17.45
CA GLY A 440 -0.35 -29.89 17.73
C GLY A 440 0.68 -29.17 18.61
N MET A 441 1.79 -29.82 18.94
CA MET A 441 2.92 -29.19 19.65
C MET A 441 3.84 -28.48 18.65
N HIS A 442 4.01 -27.18 18.81
CA HIS A 442 4.95 -26.37 18.04
C HIS A 442 6.31 -26.29 18.77
N ILE A 443 7.38 -26.68 18.08
CA ILE A 443 8.75 -26.53 18.56
C ILE A 443 9.35 -25.27 17.96
N ARG A 444 9.75 -24.34 18.83
CA ARG A 444 10.39 -23.08 18.44
C ARG A 444 11.71 -23.33 17.71
N GLY A 445 11.92 -22.59 16.60
CA GLY A 445 13.16 -22.57 15.83
C GLY A 445 14.08 -21.39 16.16
N ASP A 446 13.61 -20.45 16.99
CA ASP A 446 14.33 -19.21 17.29
C ASP A 446 15.51 -19.45 18.23
N ILE A 447 16.65 -18.84 17.90
CA ILE A 447 17.88 -18.96 18.68
C ILE A 447 17.99 -17.73 19.57
N ASN A 448 18.14 -17.93 20.88
CA ASN A 448 18.39 -16.85 21.83
C ASN A 448 19.84 -16.89 22.29
N ILE A 449 20.58 -15.79 22.14
CA ILE A 449 22.02 -15.71 22.47
C ILE A 449 22.23 -14.60 23.50
N CYS A 450 23.04 -14.88 24.52
CA CYS A 450 23.49 -13.87 25.49
C CYS A 450 25.02 -13.76 25.45
N LEU A 451 25.53 -12.53 25.25
CA LEU A 451 26.95 -12.19 25.26
C LEU A 451 27.35 -11.65 26.63
N MET A 452 28.19 -12.41 27.36
CA MET A 452 28.74 -12.02 28.66
C MET A 452 30.25 -11.77 28.55
N GLY A 453 30.77 -10.79 29.30
CA GLY A 453 32.19 -10.39 29.25
C GLY A 453 32.46 -8.98 29.77
N ASP A 454 33.72 -8.57 29.81
CA ASP A 454 34.09 -7.27 30.37
C ASP A 454 33.70 -6.09 29.46
N PRO A 455 33.52 -4.87 30.03
CA PRO A 455 33.41 -3.67 29.22
C PRO A 455 34.70 -3.49 28.39
N GLY A 456 34.55 -3.28 27.07
CA GLY A 456 35.69 -3.11 26.16
C GLY A 456 35.81 -4.17 25.06
N VAL A 457 35.08 -5.30 25.15
CA VAL A 457 35.06 -6.34 24.10
C VAL A 457 34.13 -6.03 22.91
N ALA A 458 33.78 -4.75 22.72
CA ALA A 458 32.94 -4.24 21.62
C ALA A 458 31.55 -4.92 21.44
N LYS A 459 30.97 -5.50 22.49
CA LYS A 459 29.65 -6.18 22.41
C LYS A 459 28.54 -5.29 21.88
N SER A 460 28.41 -4.06 22.40
CA SER A 460 27.39 -3.10 21.96
C SER A 460 27.55 -2.74 20.47
N GLN A 461 28.78 -2.76 19.95
CA GLN A 461 29.03 -2.54 18.52
C GLN A 461 28.56 -3.73 17.68
N LEU A 462 28.77 -4.97 18.16
CA LEU A 462 28.23 -6.18 17.51
C LEU A 462 26.69 -6.15 17.49
N LEU A 463 26.05 -5.80 18.61
CA LEU A 463 24.59 -5.65 18.70
C LEU A 463 24.06 -4.64 17.67
N ARG A 464 24.63 -3.43 17.63
CA ARG A 464 24.23 -2.37 16.69
C ARG A 464 24.40 -2.79 15.24
N TYR A 465 25.50 -3.49 14.93
CA TYR A 465 25.75 -4.00 13.59
C TYR A 465 24.67 -5.01 13.17
N ILE A 466 24.31 -5.95 14.05
CA ILE A 466 23.26 -6.94 13.78
C ILE A 466 21.90 -6.29 13.60
N THR A 467 21.54 -5.32 14.46
CA THR A 467 20.29 -4.57 14.32
C THR A 467 20.22 -3.87 12.95
N LYS A 468 21.35 -3.38 12.43
CA LYS A 468 21.42 -2.72 11.11
C LYS A 468 21.32 -3.69 9.95
N VAL A 469 21.88 -4.89 10.07
CA VAL A 469 21.86 -5.93 9.02
C VAL A 469 20.51 -6.65 8.98
N ALA A 470 19.90 -6.89 10.15
CA ALA A 470 18.64 -7.60 10.25
C ALA A 470 17.47 -6.73 9.70
N PRO A 471 16.61 -7.27 8.82
CA PRO A 471 15.50 -6.51 8.23
C PRO A 471 14.50 -6.03 9.29
N ARG A 472 14.29 -6.80 10.36
CA ARG A 472 13.46 -6.45 11.52
C ARG A 472 14.27 -6.44 12.82
N GLY A 473 15.42 -5.74 12.80
CA GLY A 473 16.24 -5.51 13.99
C GLY A 473 15.73 -4.34 14.83
N VAL A 474 15.47 -4.57 16.11
CA VAL A 474 15.19 -3.50 17.10
C VAL A 474 16.31 -3.47 18.13
N TYR A 475 16.80 -2.27 18.48
CA TYR A 475 17.82 -2.09 19.52
C TYR A 475 17.21 -1.39 20.73
N THR A 476 17.42 -1.98 21.89
CA THR A 476 16.95 -1.47 23.18
C THR A 476 18.06 -1.58 24.23
N THR A 477 18.02 -0.72 25.23
CA THR A 477 18.86 -0.80 26.43
C THR A 477 17.98 -1.20 27.61
N GLY A 478 18.49 -2.05 28.48
CA GLY A 478 17.78 -2.53 29.66
C GLY A 478 17.34 -1.42 30.63
N ARG A 479 17.97 -0.23 30.60
CA ARG A 479 17.52 0.95 31.36
C ARG A 479 16.56 1.85 30.61
N GLY A 480 16.66 1.89 29.28
CA GLY A 480 15.85 2.80 28.44
C GLY A 480 14.54 2.19 27.98
N SER A 481 14.33 0.89 28.21
CA SER A 481 13.12 0.17 27.82
C SER A 481 12.49 -0.43 29.06
N SER A 482 11.55 0.31 29.67
CA SER A 482 10.70 -0.23 30.73
C SER A 482 9.78 -1.31 30.18
N GLY A 483 9.16 -2.13 31.04
CA GLY A 483 8.24 -3.18 30.63
C GLY A 483 7.13 -2.73 29.67
N VAL A 484 6.67 -1.47 29.76
CA VAL A 484 5.70 -0.90 28.80
C VAL A 484 6.32 -0.67 27.42
N GLY A 485 7.58 -0.22 27.36
CA GLY A 485 8.32 -0.04 26.11
C GLY A 485 8.80 -1.35 25.48
N LEU A 486 8.96 -2.43 26.27
CA LEU A 486 9.28 -3.77 25.76
C LEU A 486 8.04 -4.51 25.26
N THR A 487 6.93 -4.46 26.00
CA THR A 487 5.70 -5.23 25.72
C THR A 487 4.74 -4.50 24.78
N ALA A 488 3.75 -3.80 25.31
CA ALA A 488 2.92 -2.85 24.58
C ALA A 488 2.33 -1.81 25.55
N ALA A 489 2.01 -0.64 25.01
CA ALA A 489 1.35 0.44 25.70
C ALA A 489 -0.10 0.57 25.23
N VAL A 490 -1.00 0.97 26.12
CA VAL A 490 -2.37 1.36 25.73
C VAL A 490 -2.41 2.89 25.64
N MET A 491 -2.77 3.41 24.48
CA MET A 491 -2.85 4.85 24.18
C MET A 491 -4.25 5.20 23.68
N ARG A 492 -4.73 6.41 24.00
CA ARG A 492 -6.00 6.91 23.45
C ARG A 492 -5.77 7.55 22.09
N ASP A 493 -6.53 7.14 21.10
CA ASP A 493 -6.54 7.79 19.79
C ASP A 493 -7.26 9.16 19.91
N PRO A 494 -6.60 10.28 19.56
CA PRO A 494 -7.18 11.62 19.70
C PRO A 494 -8.41 11.88 18.82
N VAL A 495 -8.70 11.04 17.83
CA VAL A 495 -9.84 11.22 16.92
C VAL A 495 -11.07 10.44 17.39
N THR A 496 -10.88 9.22 17.89
CA THR A 496 -11.96 8.30 18.26
C THR A 496 -12.20 8.19 19.76
N ASP A 497 -11.26 8.67 20.57
CA ASP A 497 -11.19 8.40 22.02
C ASP A 497 -11.15 6.89 22.36
N GLU A 498 -10.92 6.02 21.37
CA GLU A 498 -10.75 4.59 21.57
C GLU A 498 -9.35 4.28 22.12
N MET A 499 -9.28 3.26 22.97
CA MET A 499 -8.03 2.76 23.55
C MET A 499 -7.36 1.84 22.52
N MET A 500 -6.30 2.32 21.87
CA MET A 500 -5.48 1.56 20.93
C MET A 500 -4.24 0.98 21.62
N LEU A 501 -3.80 -0.19 21.14
CA LEU A 501 -2.56 -0.84 21.61
C LEU A 501 -1.39 -0.43 20.70
N GLU A 502 -0.36 0.18 21.28
CA GLU A 502 0.93 0.42 20.62
C GLU A 502 1.92 -0.67 21.02
N GLY A 503 2.36 -1.48 20.06
CA GLY A 503 3.37 -2.50 20.27
C GLY A 503 4.71 -1.92 20.77
N GLY A 504 5.28 -2.56 21.78
CA GLY A 504 6.63 -2.29 22.26
C GLY A 504 7.70 -2.95 21.39
N ALA A 505 8.96 -2.83 21.80
CA ALA A 505 10.12 -3.28 21.03
C ALA A 505 10.05 -4.76 20.63
N LEU A 506 9.54 -5.65 21.51
CA LEU A 506 9.44 -7.08 21.23
C LEU A 506 8.32 -7.38 20.22
N VAL A 507 7.18 -6.69 20.31
CA VAL A 507 6.07 -6.86 19.35
C VAL A 507 6.46 -6.34 17.97
N LEU A 508 7.15 -5.20 17.90
CA LEU A 508 7.63 -4.65 16.63
C LEU A 508 8.69 -5.54 15.97
N ALA A 509 9.47 -6.25 16.77
CA ALA A 509 10.50 -7.17 16.31
C ALA A 509 9.98 -8.57 15.91
N ASP A 510 8.66 -8.82 15.81
CA ASP A 510 8.10 -10.13 15.36
C ASP A 510 8.77 -10.61 14.07
N ASN A 511 9.13 -11.91 14.03
CA ASN A 511 9.95 -12.57 13.01
C ASN A 511 11.31 -11.90 12.73
N GLY A 512 11.85 -11.20 13.73
CA GLY A 512 13.08 -10.45 13.65
C GLY A 512 14.01 -10.71 14.84
N ILE A 513 14.90 -9.75 15.10
CA ILE A 513 15.88 -9.84 16.18
C ILE A 513 15.71 -8.64 17.11
N CYS A 514 15.49 -8.92 18.38
CA CYS A 514 15.50 -7.90 19.43
C CYS A 514 16.87 -7.91 20.12
N CYS A 515 17.63 -6.83 19.93
CA CYS A 515 18.92 -6.62 20.58
C CYS A 515 18.71 -5.85 21.90
N ILE A 516 19.12 -6.44 23.02
CA ILE A 516 19.02 -5.86 24.36
C ILE A 516 20.44 -5.67 24.92
N ASP A 517 20.85 -4.42 25.09
CA ASP A 517 22.11 -4.08 25.79
C ASP A 517 21.87 -3.86 27.28
N GLU A 518 22.90 -4.02 28.11
CA GLU A 518 22.84 -3.89 29.58
C GLU A 518 21.73 -4.76 30.22
N PHE A 519 21.65 -6.03 29.80
CA PHE A 519 20.67 -6.97 30.32
C PHE A 519 20.75 -7.16 31.84
N ASP A 520 21.94 -6.94 32.44
CA ASP A 520 22.15 -6.98 33.89
C ASP A 520 21.45 -5.83 34.64
N LYS A 521 21.12 -4.73 33.95
CA LYS A 521 20.49 -3.54 34.54
C LYS A 521 18.97 -3.50 34.44
N MET A 522 18.35 -4.52 33.85
CA MET A 522 16.90 -4.61 33.76
C MET A 522 16.23 -4.92 35.09
N GLU A 523 15.04 -4.36 35.27
CA GLU A 523 14.17 -4.65 36.41
C GLU A 523 13.59 -6.07 36.32
N ASP A 524 13.26 -6.66 37.47
CA ASP A 524 12.73 -8.02 37.52
C ASP A 524 11.35 -8.17 36.85
N SER A 525 10.55 -7.10 36.80
CA SER A 525 9.28 -7.08 36.04
C SER A 525 9.53 -7.32 34.55
N ASP A 526 10.57 -6.71 34.00
CA ASP A 526 10.86 -6.76 32.56
C ASP A 526 11.44 -8.13 32.18
N ARG A 527 12.14 -8.78 33.13
CA ARG A 527 12.59 -10.17 32.98
C ARG A 527 11.42 -11.15 32.85
N THR A 528 10.32 -10.95 33.60
CA THR A 528 9.14 -11.84 33.48
C THR A 528 8.52 -11.78 32.08
N ALA A 529 8.42 -10.59 31.49
CA ALA A 529 7.92 -10.42 30.13
C ALA A 529 8.82 -11.10 29.09
N ILE A 530 10.14 -11.04 29.26
CA ILE A 530 11.09 -11.71 28.36
C ILE A 530 11.00 -13.24 28.52
N HIS A 531 10.79 -13.74 29.73
CA HIS A 531 10.57 -15.17 29.95
C HIS A 531 9.30 -15.68 29.25
N GLU A 532 8.23 -14.88 29.24
CA GLU A 532 7.01 -15.18 28.49
C GLU A 532 7.27 -15.26 26.99
N VAL A 533 7.97 -14.27 26.41
CA VAL A 533 8.32 -14.26 24.99
C VAL A 533 9.23 -15.42 24.61
N MET A 534 10.24 -15.73 25.43
CA MET A 534 11.14 -16.84 25.15
C MET A 534 10.39 -18.17 25.13
N GLU A 535 9.45 -18.38 26.05
CA GLU A 535 8.75 -19.66 26.20
C GLU A 535 7.60 -19.83 25.23
N GLN A 536 6.70 -18.85 25.15
CA GLN A 536 5.44 -18.95 24.40
C GLN A 536 5.48 -18.22 23.06
N GLN A 537 6.50 -17.40 22.80
CA GLN A 537 6.56 -16.49 21.64
C GLN A 537 5.33 -15.58 21.54
N THR A 538 4.71 -15.27 22.68
CA THR A 538 3.54 -14.41 22.82
C THR A 538 3.70 -13.49 24.02
N ILE A 539 3.00 -12.36 24.00
CA ILE A 539 2.93 -11.40 25.09
C ILE A 539 1.46 -11.20 25.44
N SER A 540 1.08 -11.55 26.65
CA SER A 540 -0.26 -11.33 27.19
C SER A 540 -0.35 -9.97 27.89
N ILE A 541 -1.32 -9.16 27.49
CA ILE A 541 -1.56 -7.85 28.09
C ILE A 541 -2.98 -7.80 28.60
N SER A 542 -3.12 -7.52 29.89
CA SER A 542 -4.39 -7.26 30.57
C SER A 542 -4.33 -5.88 31.21
N LYS A 543 -4.57 -4.82 30.42
CA LYS A 543 -4.49 -3.42 30.87
C LYS A 543 -5.67 -2.61 30.35
N ALA A 544 -6.17 -1.71 31.19
CA ALA A 544 -7.24 -0.76 30.83
C ALA A 544 -8.51 -1.40 30.22
N GLY A 545 -8.86 -2.61 30.67
CA GLY A 545 -10.04 -3.35 30.19
C GLY A 545 -9.82 -4.13 28.89
N ILE A 546 -8.61 -4.09 28.33
CA ILE A 546 -8.22 -4.87 27.15
C ILE A 546 -7.41 -6.08 27.61
N ASN A 547 -7.93 -7.28 27.35
CA ASN A 547 -7.26 -8.55 27.57
C ASN A 547 -6.94 -9.16 26.21
N THR A 548 -5.71 -8.96 25.73
CA THR A 548 -5.27 -9.39 24.39
C THR A 548 -3.90 -10.03 24.45
N THR A 549 -3.69 -11.05 23.64
CA THR A 549 -2.39 -11.68 23.42
C THR A 549 -1.82 -11.23 22.08
N LEU A 550 -0.59 -10.74 22.09
CA LEU A 550 0.16 -10.35 20.90
C LEU A 550 1.22 -11.40 20.59
N ASN A 551 1.44 -11.71 19.31
CA ASN A 551 2.51 -12.62 18.91
C ASN A 551 3.85 -11.87 18.90
N ALA A 552 4.90 -12.52 19.37
CA ALA A 552 6.25 -12.00 19.45
C ALA A 552 7.27 -13.14 19.20
N ARG A 553 7.26 -13.69 17.99
CA ARG A 553 8.22 -14.69 17.51
C ARG A 553 9.54 -14.00 17.21
N THR A 554 10.28 -13.68 18.25
CA THR A 554 11.50 -12.88 18.14
C THR A 554 12.69 -13.66 18.67
N SER A 555 13.79 -13.58 17.94
CA SER A 555 15.08 -14.03 18.45
C SER A 555 15.69 -12.94 19.32
N ILE A 556 16.05 -13.28 20.56
CA ILE A 556 16.61 -12.33 21.53
C ILE A 556 18.13 -12.42 21.51
N LEU A 557 18.78 -11.28 21.30
CA LEU A 557 20.21 -11.11 21.43
C LEU A 557 20.51 -10.17 22.60
N ALA A 558 20.97 -10.72 23.70
CA ALA A 558 21.29 -9.97 24.92
C ALA A 558 22.79 -9.73 25.06
N ALA A 559 23.17 -8.59 25.63
CA ALA A 559 24.51 -8.38 26.18
C ALA A 559 24.43 -8.03 27.67
N ALA A 560 25.25 -8.70 28.47
CA ALA A 560 25.34 -8.51 29.91
C ALA A 560 26.79 -8.31 30.34
N ASN A 561 26.99 -7.52 31.39
CA ASN A 561 28.29 -7.38 32.03
C ASN A 561 28.33 -8.21 33.32
N PRO A 562 29.44 -8.92 33.60
CA PRO A 562 29.56 -9.67 34.84
C PRO A 562 29.56 -8.69 36.02
N PRO A 563 29.00 -9.09 37.18
CA PRO A 563 29.15 -8.30 38.39
C PRO A 563 30.64 -8.17 38.71
N LEU A 564 31.09 -6.94 38.98
CA LEU A 564 32.42 -6.72 39.54
C LEU A 564 32.49 -7.54 40.83
N ARG A 565 33.30 -8.60 40.82
CA ARG A 565 33.61 -9.35 42.03
C ARG A 565 34.38 -8.38 42.92
N PRO A 566 33.86 -7.95 44.09
CA PRO A 566 34.70 -7.23 45.03
C PRO A 566 35.84 -8.18 45.43
N LEU A 567 37.07 -7.75 45.18
CA LEU A 567 38.28 -8.43 45.61
C LEU A 567 38.37 -8.45 47.13
#